data_AF-A0A517Z493-F1
#
_entry.id   AF-A0A517Z493-F1
#
_cell.length_a   1.000
_cell.length_b   1.000
_cell.length_c   1.000
_cell.angle_alpha   90.00
_cell.angle_beta   90.00
_cell.angle_gamma   90.00
#
_symmetry.space_group_name_H-M   'P 1'
#
loop_
_entity.id
_entity.type
_entity.pdbx_description
1 polymer ?
#
loop_
_entity_poly.entity_id
_entity_poly.type
_entity_poly.pdbx_seq_one_letter_code
_entity_poly.pdbx_strand_id
1 'polypeptide(L)'
;MAAKKLTVVISQAQGKNPQKRHLEEELAARLIMEPGIDVCIVPHLNDMTPDHSGLLLLKSVNGPIVVLSWLYPRAARWILDRQGVKGLEGISLLTSDDEDDDETQQEEETGKGIGAGDVPNRRLYCIDLRVESTTEPYLEELRRIGRENTQETVELLSWVGGNPSGGQLQQFLNPAEQAPAPTNGSAPATPQAETNGNGAAPQPVNLADETPVKRRWYPVIDYSRCTNCMECIDFCLFGVYGVDTMDKILVEAQDNCKKGCPACSRVCPENAIIFPQHKSPAIAGADGEVAGLKIDLSKLFGGGDQDALQTAVAERDAELVKDGRDAVGMEVGVPKRQAEKPAQKRDELDDLMDGLDDMDF
;
A
#
# COMPACT_ATOMS: atom_id res chain seq x y z
N MET A 1 -17.04 -24.01 -7.54
CA MET A 1 -15.76 -23.29 -7.36
C MET A 1 -15.59 -23.00 -5.89
N ALA A 2 -14.41 -23.20 -5.30
CA ALA A 2 -14.18 -22.85 -3.90
C ALA A 2 -14.42 -21.33 -3.73
N ALA A 3 -15.18 -20.93 -2.71
CA ALA A 3 -15.37 -19.51 -2.40
C ALA A 3 -13.97 -18.87 -2.24
N LYS A 4 -13.73 -17.72 -2.91
CA LYS A 4 -12.49 -16.98 -2.73
C LYS A 4 -12.43 -16.54 -1.27
N LYS A 5 -11.51 -17.11 -0.50
CA LYS A 5 -11.31 -16.73 0.90
C LYS A 5 -10.62 -15.36 0.99
N LEU A 6 -11.01 -14.58 1.98
CA LEU A 6 -10.35 -13.33 2.32
C LEU A 6 -9.08 -13.64 3.12
N THR A 7 -7.92 -13.20 2.64
CA THR A 7 -6.68 -13.33 3.42
C THR A 7 -6.53 -12.10 4.30
N VAL A 8 -6.49 -12.29 5.62
CA VAL A 8 -6.29 -11.22 6.60
C VAL A 8 -4.90 -11.36 7.21
N VAL A 9 -4.11 -10.30 7.12
CA VAL A 9 -2.74 -10.27 7.62
C VAL A 9 -2.64 -9.26 8.75
N ILE A 10 -2.20 -9.74 9.92
CA ILE A 10 -1.92 -8.90 11.08
C ILE A 10 -0.42 -8.61 11.10
N SER A 11 -0.05 -7.37 10.79
CA SER A 11 1.32 -6.86 10.91
C SER A 11 1.56 -6.36 12.33
N GLN A 12 2.39 -7.11 13.07
CA GLN A 12 2.64 -6.85 14.49
C GLN A 12 3.32 -5.50 14.76
N ALA A 13 3.00 -4.90 15.91
CA ALA A 13 3.64 -3.70 16.41
C ALA A 13 5.13 -3.93 16.71
N GLN A 14 5.94 -2.90 16.52
CA GLN A 14 7.31 -2.93 16.99
C GLN A 14 7.39 -2.75 18.52
N GLY A 15 8.00 -3.71 19.22
CA GLY A 15 8.32 -3.59 20.65
C GLY A 15 7.43 -4.46 21.55
N LYS A 16 7.21 -4.01 22.79
CA LYS A 16 6.54 -4.81 23.85
C LYS A 16 5.34 -4.09 24.46
N ASN A 17 4.60 -3.29 23.69
CA ASN A 17 3.40 -2.63 24.20
C ASN A 17 2.31 -3.70 24.47
N PRO A 18 1.88 -3.89 25.72
CA PRO A 18 0.94 -4.95 26.07
C PRO A 18 -0.46 -4.73 25.48
N GLN A 19 -0.91 -3.49 25.33
CA GLN A 19 -2.24 -3.19 24.76
C GLN A 19 -2.28 -3.53 23.27
N LYS A 20 -1.25 -3.15 22.52
CA LYS A 20 -1.14 -3.50 21.09
C LYS A 20 -1.11 -5.01 20.88
N ARG A 21 -0.29 -5.70 21.68
CA ARG A 21 -0.18 -7.15 21.63
C ARG A 21 -1.49 -7.85 22.00
N HIS A 22 -2.20 -7.34 23.01
CA HIS A 22 -3.51 -7.88 23.38
C HIS A 22 -4.51 -7.76 22.23
N LEU A 23 -4.59 -6.58 21.58
CA LEU A 23 -5.46 -6.38 20.42
C LEU A 23 -5.12 -7.33 19.26
N GLU A 24 -3.84 -7.50 18.93
CA GLU A 24 -3.37 -8.43 17.91
C GLU A 24 -3.73 -9.89 18.22
N GLU A 25 -3.49 -10.33 19.46
CA GLU A 25 -3.77 -11.69 19.91
C GLU A 25 -5.28 -11.98 19.92
N GLU A 26 -6.10 -11.01 20.35
CA GLU A 26 -7.55 -11.13 20.38
C GLU A 26 -8.14 -11.15 18.96
N LEU A 27 -7.67 -10.26 18.06
CA LEU A 27 -8.05 -10.27 16.63
C LEU A 27 -7.72 -11.62 15.99
N ALA A 28 -6.50 -12.12 16.18
CA ALA A 28 -6.10 -13.41 15.64
C ALA A 28 -7.00 -14.54 16.15
N ALA A 29 -7.27 -14.58 17.46
CA ALA A 29 -8.10 -15.61 18.08
C ALA A 29 -9.54 -15.61 17.53
N ARG A 30 -10.13 -14.43 17.32
CA ARG A 30 -11.50 -14.29 16.79
C ARG A 30 -11.55 -14.64 15.29
N LEU A 31 -10.59 -14.18 14.51
CA LEU A 31 -10.58 -14.38 13.05
C LEU A 31 -10.35 -15.83 12.62
N ILE A 32 -9.62 -16.62 13.40
CA ILE A 32 -9.43 -18.07 13.16
C ILE A 32 -10.77 -18.83 13.10
N MET A 33 -11.75 -18.37 13.88
CA MET A 33 -13.08 -18.98 13.97
C MET A 33 -14.05 -18.42 12.93
N GLU A 34 -13.66 -17.37 12.18
CA GLU A 34 -14.51 -16.70 11.21
C GLU A 34 -14.49 -17.47 9.87
N PRO A 35 -15.65 -17.94 9.37
CA PRO A 35 -15.69 -18.73 8.15
C PRO A 35 -15.34 -17.87 6.93
N GLY A 36 -14.51 -18.41 6.03
CA GLY A 36 -14.13 -17.73 4.78
C GLY A 36 -12.95 -16.75 4.92
N ILE A 37 -12.36 -16.66 6.11
CA ILE A 37 -11.14 -15.89 6.36
C ILE A 37 -9.95 -16.83 6.59
N ASP A 38 -8.82 -16.54 5.94
CA ASP A 38 -7.53 -17.13 6.26
C ASP A 38 -6.66 -16.07 6.95
N VAL A 39 -6.18 -16.38 8.16
CA VAL A 39 -5.42 -15.42 8.99
C VAL A 39 -3.93 -15.74 8.95
N CYS A 40 -3.12 -14.71 8.71
CA CYS A 40 -1.67 -14.77 8.83
C CYS A 40 -1.16 -13.66 9.77
N ILE A 41 -0.14 -13.99 10.56
CA ILE A 41 0.58 -13.03 11.39
C ILE A 41 1.98 -12.87 10.84
N VAL A 42 2.39 -11.62 10.60
CA VAL A 42 3.72 -11.27 10.09
C VAL A 42 4.38 -10.25 11.01
N PRO A 43 5.72 -10.17 11.02
CA PRO A 43 6.43 -9.05 11.62
C PRO A 43 5.99 -7.72 11.02
N HIS A 44 6.37 -6.63 11.69
CA HIS A 44 6.09 -5.28 11.21
C HIS A 44 6.47 -5.09 9.72
N LEU A 45 5.54 -4.63 8.88
CA LEU A 45 5.72 -4.52 7.42
C LEU A 45 7.05 -3.89 7.01
N ASN A 46 7.44 -2.81 7.70
CA ASN A 46 8.65 -2.06 7.37
C ASN A 46 9.96 -2.84 7.62
N ASP A 47 9.93 -3.87 8.45
CA ASP A 47 11.13 -4.54 8.92
C ASP A 47 11.44 -5.83 8.15
N MET A 48 10.44 -6.46 7.52
CA MET A 48 10.63 -7.70 6.76
C MET A 48 11.67 -7.55 5.63
N THR A 49 12.60 -8.50 5.55
CA THR A 49 13.57 -8.60 4.47
C THR A 49 12.93 -9.20 3.21
N PRO A 50 13.46 -8.94 1.99
CA PRO A 50 12.85 -9.40 0.75
C PRO A 50 12.60 -10.91 0.64
N ASP A 51 13.39 -11.71 1.36
CA ASP A 51 13.39 -13.18 1.44
C ASP A 51 12.55 -13.74 2.60
N HIS A 52 12.00 -12.88 3.46
CA HIS A 52 11.21 -13.29 4.63
C HIS A 52 9.95 -14.06 4.22
N SER A 53 9.65 -15.15 4.93
CA SER A 53 8.53 -16.06 4.60
C SER A 53 7.16 -15.36 4.54
N GLY A 54 6.92 -14.39 5.42
CA GLY A 54 5.74 -13.51 5.41
C GLY A 54 5.53 -12.75 4.09
N LEU A 55 6.59 -12.21 3.49
CA LEU A 55 6.50 -11.51 2.20
C LEU A 55 6.27 -12.47 1.05
N LEU A 56 6.90 -13.65 1.09
CA LEU A 56 6.68 -14.69 0.07
C LEU A 56 5.22 -15.15 0.06
N LEU A 57 4.60 -15.34 1.24
CA LEU A 57 3.18 -15.64 1.35
C LEU A 57 2.34 -14.52 0.73
N LEU A 58 2.53 -13.26 1.16
CA LEU A 58 1.76 -12.11 0.66
C LEU A 58 1.82 -11.94 -0.86
N LYS A 59 2.99 -12.22 -1.47
CA LYS A 59 3.15 -12.21 -2.93
C LYS A 59 2.40 -13.34 -3.63
N SER A 60 2.28 -14.50 -2.99
CA SER A 60 1.64 -15.70 -3.56
C SER A 60 0.11 -15.69 -3.54
N VAL A 61 -0.50 -14.84 -2.71
CA VAL A 61 -1.96 -14.80 -2.54
C VAL A 61 -2.63 -14.12 -3.73
N ASN A 62 -3.37 -14.86 -4.56
CA ASN A 62 -4.08 -14.27 -5.71
C ASN A 62 -5.44 -13.65 -5.36
N GLY A 63 -5.96 -13.91 -4.15
CA GLY A 63 -7.24 -13.41 -3.67
C GLY A 63 -7.16 -12.01 -3.04
N PRO A 64 -8.30 -11.49 -2.53
CA PRO A 64 -8.32 -10.24 -1.80
C PRO A 64 -7.51 -10.36 -0.50
N ILE A 65 -6.74 -9.32 -0.20
CA ILE A 65 -5.88 -9.24 0.99
C ILE A 65 -6.32 -8.03 1.82
N VAL A 66 -6.51 -8.24 3.11
CA VAL A 66 -6.61 -7.16 4.11
C VAL A 66 -5.36 -7.19 4.96
N VAL A 67 -4.68 -6.06 5.09
CA VAL A 67 -3.51 -5.89 5.94
C VAL A 67 -3.86 -4.95 7.08
N LEU A 68 -3.95 -5.50 8.28
CA LEU A 68 -4.11 -4.78 9.53
C LEU A 68 -2.71 -4.40 10.04
N SER A 69 -2.44 -3.11 10.24
CA SER A 69 -1.11 -2.65 10.66
C SER A 69 -1.15 -1.42 11.57
N TRP A 70 -0.06 -1.15 12.29
CA TRP A 70 0.08 0.05 13.13
C TRP A 70 0.66 1.25 12.36
N LEU A 71 0.34 1.34 11.07
CA LEU A 71 0.79 2.35 10.13
C LEU A 71 -0.42 3.03 9.51
N TYR A 72 -0.24 4.27 9.02
CA TYR A 72 -1.26 4.91 8.20
C TYR A 72 -1.52 4.06 6.94
N PRO A 73 -2.77 3.98 6.43
CA PRO A 73 -3.12 3.15 5.28
C PRO A 73 -2.24 3.43 4.05
N ARG A 74 -2.07 4.71 3.72
CA ARG A 74 -1.17 5.18 2.66
C ARG A 74 0.28 4.70 2.84
N ALA A 75 0.83 4.76 4.05
CA ALA A 75 2.17 4.24 4.33
C ALA A 75 2.27 2.72 4.15
N ALA A 76 1.30 1.97 4.68
CA ALA A 76 1.23 0.51 4.52
C ALA A 76 1.16 0.10 3.05
N ARG A 77 0.30 0.77 2.26
CA ARG A 77 0.11 0.53 0.83
C ARG A 77 1.40 0.63 0.04
N TRP A 78 2.20 1.67 0.28
CA TRP A 78 3.44 1.91 -0.47
C TRP A 78 4.64 1.09 0.04
N ILE A 79 4.65 0.68 1.31
CA ILE A 79 5.60 -0.34 1.78
C ILE A 79 5.35 -1.66 1.05
N LEU A 80 4.08 -2.09 0.99
CA LEU A 80 3.67 -3.31 0.30
C LEU A 80 4.00 -3.24 -1.20
N ASP A 81 3.70 -2.11 -1.85
CA ASP A 81 4.02 -1.90 -3.27
C ASP A 81 5.51 -2.08 -3.55
N ARG A 82 6.35 -1.39 -2.76
CA ARG A 82 7.81 -1.49 -2.81
C ARG A 82 8.30 -2.92 -2.61
N GLN A 83 7.65 -3.67 -1.73
CA GLN A 83 7.98 -5.06 -1.46
C GLN A 83 7.47 -6.02 -2.54
N GLY A 84 6.71 -5.54 -3.52
CA GLY A 84 6.12 -6.35 -4.60
C GLY A 84 4.76 -6.97 -4.25
N VAL A 85 4.15 -6.55 -3.14
CA VAL A 85 2.79 -6.92 -2.76
C VAL A 85 1.84 -5.85 -3.26
N LYS A 86 1.41 -5.98 -4.52
CA LYS A 86 0.58 -4.99 -5.22
C LYS A 86 -0.89 -5.42 -5.29
N GLY A 87 -1.80 -4.49 -5.47
CA GLY A 87 -3.22 -4.78 -5.68
C GLY A 87 -4.00 -3.50 -5.96
N LEU A 88 -5.21 -3.66 -6.46
CA LEU A 88 -6.18 -2.57 -6.56
C LEU A 88 -6.55 -2.15 -5.15
N GLU A 89 -6.48 -0.85 -4.89
CA GLU A 89 -6.82 -0.32 -3.58
C GLU A 89 -8.28 -0.64 -3.24
N GLY A 90 -8.48 -1.16 -2.03
CA GLY A 90 -9.78 -1.42 -1.47
C GLY A 90 -10.11 -0.37 -0.42
N ILE A 91 -11.36 0.07 -0.38
CA ILE A 91 -11.82 1.11 0.54
C ILE A 91 -12.20 0.46 1.87
N SER A 92 -11.62 0.99 2.96
CA SER A 92 -11.99 0.69 4.34
C SER A 92 -12.98 1.75 4.83
N LEU A 93 -14.03 1.33 5.54
CA LEU A 93 -14.96 2.26 6.21
C LEU A 93 -14.55 2.59 7.65
N LEU A 94 -13.44 2.01 8.13
CA LEU A 94 -12.84 2.41 9.40
C LEU A 94 -11.98 3.65 9.19
N THR A 95 -12.52 4.79 9.57
CA THR A 95 -11.87 6.11 9.62
C THR A 95 -11.67 6.53 11.08
N SER A 96 -10.72 7.42 11.33
CA SER A 96 -10.59 8.02 12.67
C SER A 96 -11.63 9.12 12.87
N ASP A 97 -12.17 9.26 14.08
CA ASP A 97 -13.15 10.31 14.45
C ASP A 97 -12.73 11.74 14.04
N ASP A 98 -11.42 12.01 13.87
CA ASP A 98 -10.90 13.30 13.39
C ASP A 98 -11.23 13.60 11.90
N GLU A 99 -11.69 12.60 11.13
CA GLU A 99 -12.08 12.72 9.72
C GLU A 99 -13.59 12.98 9.53
N ASP A 100 -14.40 12.89 10.59
CA ASP A 100 -15.86 13.04 10.53
C ASP A 100 -16.35 14.51 10.57
N ASP A 101 -15.47 15.47 10.87
CA ASP A 101 -15.81 16.91 10.95
C ASP A 101 -15.60 17.67 9.62
N ASP A 102 -14.95 17.06 8.63
CA ASP A 102 -14.84 17.60 7.27
C ASP A 102 -15.65 16.70 6.32
N GLU A 103 -16.89 17.11 6.00
CA GLU A 103 -17.66 16.60 4.84
C GLU A 103 -16.94 16.97 3.51
N THR A 104 -15.66 16.63 3.37
CA THR A 104 -14.94 16.74 2.13
C THR A 104 -15.35 15.56 1.28
N GLN A 105 -16.16 15.84 0.26
CA GLN A 105 -16.38 14.95 -0.86
C GLN A 105 -14.99 14.45 -1.28
N GLN A 106 -14.77 13.13 -1.21
CA GLN A 106 -13.64 12.49 -1.87
C GLN A 106 -13.86 12.68 -3.37
N GLU A 107 -13.55 13.87 -3.88
CA GLU A 107 -13.28 14.04 -5.29
C GLU A 107 -12.18 13.03 -5.61
N GLU A 108 -12.43 12.16 -6.59
CA GLU A 108 -11.42 11.30 -7.14
C GLU A 108 -10.34 12.23 -7.73
N GLU A 109 -9.40 12.69 -6.91
CA GLU A 109 -8.23 13.39 -7.40
C GLU A 109 -7.57 12.43 -8.38
N THR A 110 -7.72 12.74 -9.67
CA THR A 110 -6.99 12.09 -10.74
C THR A 110 -5.52 12.42 -10.51
N GLY A 111 -4.87 11.61 -9.68
CA GLY A 111 -3.57 11.91 -9.11
C GLY A 111 -2.58 12.22 -10.21
N LYS A 112 -1.97 13.40 -10.16
CA LYS A 112 -0.87 13.81 -11.07
C LYS A 112 0.38 12.93 -10.93
N GLY A 113 0.35 11.93 -10.03
CA GLY A 113 1.45 11.02 -9.81
C GLY A 113 1.59 9.95 -10.88
N ILE A 114 2.77 9.37 -10.95
CA ILE A 114 3.15 8.34 -11.94
C ILE A 114 2.57 6.94 -11.68
N GLY A 115 1.79 6.78 -10.60
CA GLY A 115 1.06 5.56 -10.27
C GLY A 115 1.91 4.33 -9.94
N ALA A 116 1.24 3.27 -9.49
CA ALA A 116 1.84 1.95 -9.31
C ALA A 116 1.94 1.22 -10.67
N GLY A 117 3.07 0.57 -10.94
CA GLY A 117 3.24 -0.29 -12.13
C GLY A 117 2.80 -1.74 -11.86
N ASP A 118 2.37 -2.48 -12.87
CA ASP A 118 2.06 -3.93 -12.81
C ASP A 118 1.12 -4.34 -11.65
N VAL A 119 -0.08 -3.75 -11.61
CA VAL A 119 -1.06 -4.02 -10.54
C VAL A 119 -1.89 -5.26 -10.89
N PRO A 120 -1.84 -6.34 -10.07
CA PRO A 120 -2.67 -7.53 -10.30
C PRO A 120 -4.15 -7.25 -10.00
N ASN A 121 -5.05 -7.98 -10.67
CA ASN A 121 -6.49 -7.93 -10.43
C ASN A 121 -6.88 -8.66 -9.13
N ARG A 122 -6.47 -8.09 -7.99
CA ARG A 122 -6.86 -8.46 -6.62
C ARG A 122 -7.01 -7.19 -5.78
N ARG A 123 -7.96 -7.19 -4.86
CA ARG A 123 -8.13 -6.07 -3.91
C ARG A 123 -7.09 -6.15 -2.79
N LEU A 124 -6.55 -5.00 -2.39
CA LEU A 124 -5.64 -4.82 -1.27
C LEU A 124 -6.20 -3.72 -0.36
N TYR A 125 -6.62 -4.09 0.83
CA TYR A 125 -7.13 -3.19 1.85
C TYR A 125 -6.04 -2.97 2.90
N CYS A 126 -5.70 -1.73 3.23
CA CYS A 126 -4.80 -1.39 4.33
C CYS A 126 -5.62 -0.75 5.45
N ILE A 127 -5.68 -1.39 6.61
CA ILE A 127 -6.49 -0.93 7.75
C ILE A 127 -5.55 -0.59 8.92
N ASP A 128 -5.77 0.58 9.50
CA ASP A 128 -4.96 1.10 10.60
C ASP A 128 -5.49 0.65 11.96
N LEU A 129 -4.67 -0.12 12.69
CA LEU A 129 -4.96 -0.62 14.03
C LEU A 129 -4.94 0.46 15.13
N ARG A 130 -4.66 1.72 14.78
CA ARG A 130 -4.68 2.85 15.72
C ARG A 130 -6.05 3.50 15.84
N VAL A 131 -6.94 3.26 14.88
CA VAL A 131 -8.26 3.90 14.80
C VAL A 131 -9.12 3.49 15.99
N GLU A 132 -9.19 2.19 16.25
CA GLU A 132 -10.00 1.61 17.30
C GLU A 132 -9.19 0.82 18.33
N SER A 133 -9.60 0.90 19.59
CA SER A 133 -8.94 0.20 20.71
C SER A 133 -9.51 -1.19 21.00
N THR A 134 -10.64 -1.55 20.37
CA THR A 134 -11.34 -2.82 20.57
C THR A 134 -11.41 -3.61 19.27
N THR A 135 -11.70 -4.91 19.36
CA THR A 135 -11.66 -5.82 18.19
C THR A 135 -12.90 -5.73 17.30
N GLU A 136 -14.06 -5.39 17.85
CA GLU A 136 -15.34 -5.54 17.15
C GLU A 136 -15.46 -4.67 15.87
N PRO A 137 -15.05 -3.38 15.85
CA PRO A 137 -15.09 -2.57 14.63
C PRO A 137 -14.29 -3.19 13.47
N TYR A 138 -13.10 -3.71 13.77
CA TYR A 138 -12.28 -4.43 12.78
C TYR A 138 -12.96 -5.71 12.27
N LEU A 139 -13.60 -6.48 13.16
CA LEU A 139 -14.30 -7.71 12.76
C LEU A 139 -15.52 -7.41 11.89
N GLU A 140 -16.29 -6.37 12.22
CA GLU A 140 -17.42 -5.92 11.41
C GLU A 140 -16.98 -5.50 10.01
N GLU A 141 -15.89 -4.74 9.93
CA GLU A 141 -15.33 -4.28 8.67
C GLU A 141 -14.79 -5.44 7.81
N LEU A 142 -14.08 -6.39 8.42
CA LEU A 142 -13.61 -7.58 7.72
C LEU A 142 -14.76 -8.44 7.18
N ARG A 143 -15.86 -8.56 7.93
CA ARG A 143 -17.08 -9.23 7.44
C ARG A 143 -17.75 -8.47 6.31
N ARG A 144 -17.72 -7.13 6.33
CA ARG A 144 -18.22 -6.30 5.22
C ARG A 144 -17.38 -6.53 3.96
N ILE A 145 -16.06 -6.40 4.05
CA ILE A 145 -15.11 -6.63 2.95
C ILE A 145 -15.24 -8.07 2.40
N GLY A 146 -15.39 -9.06 3.28
CA GLY A 146 -15.59 -10.45 2.88
C GLY A 146 -16.88 -10.65 2.07
N ARG A 147 -17.98 -9.97 2.44
CA ARG A 147 -19.24 -9.99 1.68
C ARG A 147 -19.10 -9.31 0.32
N GLU A 148 -18.49 -8.12 0.28
CA GLU A 148 -18.22 -7.35 -0.94
C GLU A 148 -17.46 -8.19 -1.98
N ASN A 149 -16.34 -8.81 -1.57
CA ASN A 149 -15.50 -9.61 -2.47
C ASN A 149 -16.10 -10.97 -2.86
N THR A 150 -17.18 -11.40 -2.19
CA THR A 150 -17.90 -12.63 -2.55
C THR A 150 -19.02 -12.36 -3.58
N GLN A 151 -19.54 -11.13 -3.65
CA GLN A 151 -20.72 -10.78 -4.44
C GLN A 151 -20.45 -10.45 -5.92
N GLU A 152 -19.20 -10.23 -6.34
CA GLU A 152 -18.80 -9.82 -7.71
C GLU A 152 -19.07 -10.84 -8.85
N THR A 153 -19.85 -11.91 -8.65
CA THR A 153 -20.08 -12.94 -9.70
C THR A 153 -21.52 -13.10 -10.21
N VAL A 154 -22.48 -12.26 -9.81
CA VAL A 154 -23.91 -12.51 -10.16
C VAL A 154 -24.60 -11.38 -10.94
N GLU A 155 -24.11 -10.14 -10.91
CA GLU A 155 -24.89 -9.02 -11.44
C GLU A 155 -24.75 -8.77 -12.96
N LEU A 156 -23.61 -9.08 -13.58
CA LEU A 156 -23.43 -8.78 -15.02
C LEU A 156 -23.98 -9.87 -15.97
N LEU A 157 -24.22 -11.09 -15.49
CA LEU A 157 -24.86 -12.17 -16.27
C LEU A 157 -26.38 -12.15 -16.18
N SER A 158 -26.95 -11.34 -15.29
CA SER A 158 -28.41 -11.22 -15.12
C SER A 158 -29.03 -10.13 -16.02
N TRP A 159 -28.22 -9.23 -16.58
CA TRP A 159 -28.72 -8.08 -17.35
C TRP A 159 -28.63 -8.23 -18.88
N VAL A 160 -27.78 -9.11 -19.41
CA VAL A 160 -27.85 -9.50 -20.82
C VAL A 160 -28.94 -10.56 -20.98
N GLY A 161 -30.17 -10.10 -21.20
CA GLY A 161 -31.37 -10.91 -21.41
C GLY A 161 -31.32 -11.77 -22.68
N GLY A 162 -30.42 -12.73 -22.72
CA GLY A 162 -30.31 -13.73 -23.77
C GLY A 162 -29.73 -14.99 -23.17
N ASN A 163 -30.56 -16.00 -22.96
CA ASN A 163 -30.16 -17.31 -22.48
C ASN A 163 -29.34 -17.99 -23.59
N PRO A 164 -27.99 -18.03 -23.55
CA PRO A 164 -27.22 -18.59 -24.63
C PRO A 164 -27.34 -20.10 -24.50
N SER A 165 -27.90 -20.76 -25.51
CA SER A 165 -27.98 -22.22 -25.53
C SER A 165 -26.58 -22.82 -25.37
N GLY A 166 -26.45 -23.88 -24.56
CA GLY A 166 -25.15 -24.46 -24.18
C GLY A 166 -24.23 -24.88 -25.34
N GLY A 167 -24.76 -24.95 -26.57
CA GLY A 167 -23.96 -25.15 -27.78
C GLY A 167 -23.11 -23.95 -28.21
N GLN A 168 -23.51 -22.71 -27.90
CA GLN A 168 -22.77 -21.50 -28.31
C GLN A 168 -21.60 -21.16 -27.38
N LEU A 169 -21.72 -21.45 -26.08
CA LEU A 169 -20.64 -21.24 -25.10
C LEU A 169 -19.42 -22.14 -25.36
N GLN A 170 -19.65 -23.37 -25.83
CA GLN A 170 -18.57 -24.32 -26.11
C GLN A 170 -17.67 -23.88 -27.28
N GLN A 171 -18.19 -23.07 -28.20
CA GLN A 171 -17.48 -22.65 -29.41
C GLN A 171 -16.56 -21.44 -29.20
N PHE A 172 -16.81 -20.63 -28.15
CA PHE A 172 -15.91 -19.55 -27.74
C PHE A 172 -14.77 -20.02 -26.82
N LEU A 173 -14.95 -21.16 -26.14
CA LEU A 173 -13.99 -21.65 -25.15
C LEU A 173 -12.86 -22.54 -25.73
N ASN A 174 -12.99 -23.04 -26.97
CA ASN A 174 -11.97 -23.89 -27.59
C ASN A 174 -11.72 -23.54 -29.07
N PRO A 175 -10.73 -22.68 -29.40
CA PRO A 175 -10.31 -22.42 -30.78
C PRO A 175 -9.18 -23.34 -31.27
N ALA A 176 -9.11 -24.58 -30.80
CA ALA A 176 -8.26 -25.61 -31.38
C ALA A 176 -8.78 -26.99 -30.99
N GLU A 177 -9.29 -27.74 -31.96
CA GLU A 177 -9.09 -29.19 -32.14
C GLU A 177 -10.17 -29.75 -33.08
N GLN A 178 -9.80 -29.91 -34.35
CA GLN A 178 -10.46 -30.84 -35.26
C GLN A 178 -9.44 -31.89 -35.69
N ALA A 179 -9.52 -33.09 -35.10
CA ALA A 179 -9.25 -34.36 -35.77
C ALA A 179 -9.70 -35.55 -34.88
N PRO A 180 -10.18 -36.67 -35.47
CA PRO A 180 -10.97 -37.68 -34.77
C PRO A 180 -10.15 -38.78 -34.08
N ALA A 181 -10.80 -39.41 -33.10
CA ALA A 181 -10.31 -40.53 -32.29
C ALA A 181 -9.97 -41.80 -33.09
N PRO A 182 -9.22 -42.72 -32.47
CA PRO A 182 -9.71 -44.09 -32.36
C PRO A 182 -9.65 -44.68 -30.94
N THR A 183 -10.32 -45.81 -30.84
CA THR A 183 -10.92 -46.48 -29.69
C THR A 183 -9.99 -47.46 -28.95
N ASN A 184 -10.43 -47.78 -27.72
CA ASN A 184 -10.24 -49.00 -26.92
C ASN A 184 -9.00 -49.13 -26.02
N GLY A 185 -9.27 -49.42 -24.74
CA GLY A 185 -8.44 -50.33 -23.94
C GLY A 185 -8.22 -49.96 -22.48
N SER A 186 -9.08 -50.48 -21.60
CA SER A 186 -8.76 -51.01 -20.25
C SER A 186 -8.20 -50.07 -19.16
N ALA A 187 -8.98 -49.94 -18.08
CA ALA A 187 -8.55 -49.49 -16.76
C ALA A 187 -7.42 -50.37 -16.19
N PRO A 188 -6.56 -49.85 -15.28
CA PRO A 188 -6.87 -50.03 -13.86
C PRO A 188 -6.43 -48.90 -12.89
N ALA A 189 -7.09 -48.93 -11.73
CA ALA A 189 -6.63 -48.57 -10.38
C ALA A 189 -6.18 -47.13 -10.06
N THR A 190 -7.09 -46.42 -9.36
CA THR A 190 -6.83 -45.33 -8.41
C THR A 190 -5.84 -45.72 -7.31
N PRO A 191 -4.89 -44.83 -6.93
CA PRO A 191 -4.36 -44.78 -5.58
C PRO A 191 -5.26 -43.90 -4.72
N GLN A 192 -5.74 -44.48 -3.63
CA GLN A 192 -6.35 -43.78 -2.51
C GLN A 192 -5.33 -42.81 -1.92
N ALA A 193 -5.66 -41.52 -1.86
CA ALA A 193 -4.92 -40.58 -1.03
C ALA A 193 -5.41 -40.76 0.41
N GLU A 194 -4.55 -41.35 1.23
CA GLU A 194 -4.72 -41.54 2.66
C GLU A 194 -4.90 -40.18 3.35
N THR A 195 -6.08 -39.98 3.92
CA THR A 195 -6.38 -38.88 4.81
C THR A 195 -5.73 -39.16 6.16
N ASN A 196 -4.49 -38.71 6.34
CA ASN A 196 -3.91 -38.62 7.67
C ASN A 196 -4.48 -37.38 8.37
N GLY A 197 -5.55 -37.64 9.15
CA GLY A 197 -6.12 -36.68 10.08
C GLY A 197 -5.11 -36.34 11.16
N ASN A 198 -4.69 -35.08 11.18
CA ASN A 198 -4.41 -34.39 12.42
C ASN A 198 -5.53 -33.39 12.64
N GLY A 199 -6.41 -33.69 13.60
CA GLY A 199 -7.38 -32.74 14.15
C GLY A 199 -6.68 -31.66 14.96
N ALA A 200 -5.78 -30.91 14.32
CA ALA A 200 -5.26 -29.68 14.86
C ALA A 200 -6.37 -28.63 14.71
N ALA A 201 -6.77 -28.03 15.83
CA ALA A 201 -7.58 -26.81 15.79
C ALA A 201 -6.91 -25.81 14.83
N PRO A 202 -7.66 -25.09 13.99
CA PRO A 202 -7.08 -24.08 13.12
C PRO A 202 -6.27 -23.11 13.99
N GLN A 203 -4.97 -22.97 13.68
CA GLN A 203 -4.06 -22.03 14.33
C GLN A 203 -3.71 -20.94 13.32
N PRO A 204 -3.44 -19.70 13.77
CA PRO A 204 -2.99 -18.68 12.84
C PRO A 204 -1.60 -19.08 12.35
N VAL A 205 -1.36 -18.94 11.05
CA VAL A 205 0.00 -19.18 10.52
C VAL A 205 0.86 -18.00 10.97
N ASN A 206 1.68 -18.23 11.99
CA ASN A 206 2.66 -17.27 12.46
C ASN A 206 3.93 -17.40 11.61
N LEU A 207 4.20 -16.39 10.78
CA LEU A 207 5.35 -16.34 9.89
C LEU A 207 6.48 -15.48 10.45
N ALA A 208 6.57 -15.30 11.77
CA ALA A 208 7.78 -14.78 12.37
C ALA A 208 8.89 -15.84 12.20
N ASP A 209 9.80 -15.62 11.26
CA ASP A 209 11.03 -16.42 11.16
C ASP A 209 11.78 -16.32 12.51
N GLU A 210 12.40 -17.41 13.00
CA GLU A 210 13.08 -17.44 14.32
C GLU A 210 14.26 -16.44 14.45
N THR A 211 14.61 -15.75 13.35
CA THR A 211 15.61 -14.69 13.35
C THR A 211 14.95 -13.34 13.67
N PRO A 212 15.42 -12.62 14.71
CA PRO A 212 14.83 -11.35 15.10
C PRO A 212 14.99 -10.31 13.99
N VAL A 213 13.87 -9.84 13.46
CA VAL A 213 13.85 -8.80 12.43
C VAL A 213 14.29 -7.46 13.05
N LYS A 214 15.32 -6.84 12.48
CA LYS A 214 15.88 -5.57 12.97
C LYS A 214 15.01 -4.40 12.48
N ARG A 215 14.73 -3.43 13.36
CA ARG A 215 14.03 -2.19 12.97
C ARG A 215 14.79 -1.44 11.87
N ARG A 216 14.08 -1.08 10.82
CA ARG A 216 14.64 -0.41 9.64
C ARG A 216 14.14 1.02 9.50
N TRP A 217 15.02 1.90 9.02
CA TRP A 217 14.71 3.30 8.72
C TRP A 217 15.03 3.56 7.25
N TYR A 218 14.01 3.89 6.46
CA TYR A 218 14.15 4.22 5.04
C TYR A 218 12.92 4.96 4.52
N PRO A 219 13.06 5.77 3.47
CA PRO A 219 11.93 6.42 2.82
C PRO A 219 11.13 5.42 1.97
N VAL A 220 9.84 5.67 1.84
CA VAL A 220 8.90 4.98 0.96
C VAL A 220 8.30 6.03 0.03
N ILE A 221 8.18 5.73 -1.26
CA ILE A 221 7.63 6.67 -2.24
C ILE A 221 6.18 6.32 -2.49
N ASP A 222 5.32 7.30 -2.29
CA ASP A 222 3.95 7.29 -2.77
C ASP A 222 3.92 7.71 -4.25
N TYR A 223 3.69 6.74 -5.14
CA TYR A 223 3.65 7.03 -6.57
C TYR A 223 2.31 7.61 -7.06
N SER A 224 1.23 7.58 -6.28
CA SER A 224 -0.01 8.29 -6.66
C SER A 224 0.14 9.80 -6.49
N ARG A 225 1.04 10.26 -5.60
CA ARG A 225 1.41 11.67 -5.46
C ARG A 225 2.71 12.07 -6.18
N CYS A 226 3.65 11.14 -6.38
CA CYS A 226 4.95 11.48 -6.96
C CYS A 226 4.85 11.88 -8.45
N THR A 227 5.17 13.14 -8.76
CA THR A 227 5.24 13.69 -10.12
C THR A 227 6.57 13.40 -10.85
N ASN A 228 7.41 12.50 -10.31
CA ASN A 228 8.74 12.16 -10.85
C ASN A 228 9.70 13.38 -10.98
N CYS A 229 9.59 14.35 -10.06
CA CYS A 229 10.32 15.63 -10.12
C CYS A 229 11.84 15.55 -9.88
N MET A 230 12.31 14.43 -9.31
CA MET A 230 13.71 14.17 -8.95
C MET A 230 14.33 15.06 -7.85
N GLU A 231 13.53 15.85 -7.12
CA GLU A 231 14.09 16.69 -6.03
C GLU A 231 14.66 15.85 -4.88
N CYS A 232 14.04 14.71 -4.57
CA CYS A 232 14.51 13.83 -3.49
C CYS A 232 15.88 13.19 -3.77
N ILE A 233 16.17 12.82 -5.03
CA ILE A 233 17.47 12.25 -5.42
C ILE A 233 18.56 13.32 -5.43
N ASP A 234 18.29 14.51 -5.96
CA ASP A 234 19.25 15.62 -5.94
C ASP A 234 19.59 16.07 -4.52
N PHE A 235 18.58 16.08 -3.65
CA PHE A 235 18.72 16.50 -2.27
C PHE A 235 19.47 15.49 -1.39
N CYS A 236 19.28 14.19 -1.63
CA CYS A 236 19.84 13.14 -0.78
C CYS A 236 21.31 12.84 -1.07
N LEU A 237 22.21 13.42 -0.28
CA LEU A 237 23.66 13.18 -0.37
C LEU A 237 24.15 11.87 0.26
N PHE A 238 23.23 10.97 0.60
CA PHE A 238 23.51 9.65 1.17
C PHE A 238 23.33 8.52 0.16
N GLY A 239 22.95 8.83 -1.09
CA GLY A 239 22.82 7.82 -2.16
C GLY A 239 21.71 6.80 -1.87
N VAL A 240 20.56 7.28 -1.41
CA VAL A 240 19.38 6.44 -1.08
C VAL A 240 18.52 6.19 -2.33
N TYR A 241 18.45 7.17 -3.22
CA TYR A 241 17.59 7.15 -4.39
C TYR A 241 18.38 6.86 -5.67
N GLY A 242 17.70 6.26 -6.65
CA GLY A 242 18.17 6.02 -8.00
C GLY A 242 17.02 6.16 -9.00
N VAL A 243 17.25 5.86 -10.27
CA VAL A 243 16.23 5.83 -11.32
C VAL A 243 16.25 4.46 -12.01
N ASP A 244 15.08 3.96 -12.43
CA ASP A 244 15.01 2.72 -13.20
C ASP A 244 15.30 2.96 -14.71
N THR A 245 15.16 1.91 -15.50
CA THR A 245 15.36 1.95 -16.96
C THR A 245 14.37 2.84 -17.72
N MET A 246 13.30 3.32 -17.07
CA MET A 246 12.30 4.22 -17.64
C MET A 246 12.37 5.62 -17.01
N ASP A 247 13.51 5.96 -16.39
CA ASP A 247 13.72 7.22 -15.66
C ASP A 247 12.69 7.47 -14.54
N LYS A 248 12.13 6.41 -13.95
CA LYS A 248 11.25 6.51 -12.77
C LYS A 248 12.08 6.47 -11.49
N ILE A 249 11.86 7.47 -10.63
CA ILE A 249 12.49 7.56 -9.31
C ILE A 249 12.19 6.32 -8.47
N LEU A 250 13.19 5.79 -7.77
CA LEU A 250 13.03 4.69 -6.84
C LEU A 250 14.00 4.81 -5.65
N VAL A 251 13.66 4.19 -4.53
CA VAL A 251 14.59 4.02 -3.41
C VAL A 251 15.48 2.82 -3.71
N GLU A 252 16.74 3.08 -4.08
CA GLU A 252 17.68 2.07 -4.59
C GLU A 252 18.45 1.42 -3.44
N ALA A 253 19.09 2.23 -2.60
CA ALA A 253 19.89 1.77 -1.47
C ALA A 253 19.27 2.24 -0.14
N GLN A 254 18.14 1.61 0.22
CA GLN A 254 17.36 2.00 1.40
C GLN A 254 18.15 2.00 2.72
N ASP A 255 19.11 1.08 2.88
CA ASP A 255 19.90 0.98 4.11
C ASP A 255 21.01 2.05 4.21
N ASN A 256 21.23 2.85 3.15
CA ASN A 256 22.09 4.03 3.20
C ASN A 256 21.41 5.22 3.89
N CYS A 257 20.09 5.15 4.12
CA CYS A 257 19.36 6.24 4.74
C CYS A 257 19.82 6.45 6.19
N LYS A 258 20.15 7.70 6.54
CA LYS A 258 20.58 8.05 7.90
C LYS A 258 19.41 7.95 8.87
N LYS A 259 19.61 7.19 9.93
CA LYS A 259 18.57 6.89 10.92
C LYS A 259 17.99 8.16 11.50
N GLY A 260 16.69 8.35 11.31
CA GLY A 260 15.95 9.49 11.83
C GLY A 260 16.03 10.75 11.00
N CYS A 261 16.68 10.74 9.82
CA CYS A 261 16.69 11.87 8.89
C CYS A 261 15.45 11.86 8.00
N PRO A 262 14.50 12.83 8.12
CA PRO A 262 13.32 12.91 7.28
C PRO A 262 13.46 13.95 6.16
N ALA A 263 14.63 14.59 6.01
CA ALA A 263 14.79 15.84 5.26
C ALA A 263 14.24 15.79 3.81
N CYS A 264 14.37 14.65 3.13
CA CYS A 264 13.83 14.48 1.78
C CYS A 264 12.29 14.44 1.69
N SER A 265 11.57 14.20 2.79
CA SER A 265 10.11 14.39 2.82
C SER A 265 9.71 15.84 2.86
N ARG A 266 10.53 16.69 3.47
CA ARG A 266 10.26 18.14 3.58
C ARG A 266 10.53 18.90 2.29
N VAL A 267 11.47 18.42 1.47
CA VAL A 267 11.77 19.03 0.16
C VAL A 267 10.81 18.55 -0.92
N CYS A 268 10.07 17.45 -0.72
CA CYS A 268 9.18 16.93 -1.74
C CYS A 268 7.94 17.85 -1.91
N PRO A 269 7.71 18.42 -3.10
CA PRO A 269 6.64 19.40 -3.31
C PRO A 269 5.24 18.78 -3.18
N GLU A 270 5.10 17.50 -3.54
CA GLU A 270 3.84 16.75 -3.51
C GLU A 270 3.64 15.94 -2.21
N ASN A 271 4.56 16.09 -1.24
CA ASN A 271 4.60 15.27 -0.03
C ASN A 271 4.51 13.75 -0.33
N ALA A 272 5.22 13.29 -1.37
CA ALA A 272 5.20 11.90 -1.82
C ALA A 272 6.18 10.98 -1.05
N ILE A 273 7.11 11.53 -0.27
CA ILE A 273 8.12 10.75 0.46
C ILE A 273 7.65 10.52 1.90
N ILE A 274 7.48 9.25 2.25
CA ILE A 274 6.95 8.80 3.53
C ILE A 274 8.07 8.16 4.37
N PHE A 275 8.12 8.50 5.66
CA PHE A 275 8.90 7.76 6.66
C PHE A 275 7.94 7.14 7.68
N PRO A 276 7.52 5.88 7.50
CA PRO A 276 6.40 5.28 8.26
C PRO A 276 6.59 5.25 9.79
N GLN A 277 7.83 5.32 10.27
CA GLN A 277 8.17 5.32 11.70
C GLN A 277 8.48 6.73 12.25
N HIS A 278 8.25 7.77 11.46
CA HIS A 278 8.44 9.14 11.90
C HIS A 278 7.33 9.56 12.89
N LYS A 279 7.63 10.50 13.77
CA LYS A 279 6.70 10.93 14.83
C LYS A 279 5.58 11.85 14.32
N SER A 280 5.86 12.66 13.30
CA SER A 280 4.87 13.54 12.68
C SER A 280 3.98 12.73 11.73
N PRO A 281 2.64 12.76 11.90
CA PRO A 281 1.68 12.11 11.02
C PRO A 281 1.88 12.40 9.53
N ALA A 282 2.10 13.66 9.17
CA ALA A 282 2.24 14.10 7.78
C ALA A 282 3.46 13.48 7.08
N ILE A 283 4.55 13.25 7.81
CA ILE A 283 5.75 12.56 7.31
C ILE A 283 5.59 11.03 7.39
N ALA A 284 4.81 10.55 8.37
CA ALA A 284 4.53 9.14 8.56
C ALA A 284 3.49 8.57 7.57
N GLY A 285 2.92 9.41 6.71
CA GLY A 285 2.02 9.02 5.64
C GLY A 285 0.54 9.02 6.05
N ALA A 286 0.14 9.88 6.99
CA ALA A 286 -1.27 10.18 7.22
C ALA A 286 -1.94 10.79 5.98
N ASP A 287 -3.23 10.52 5.82
CA ASP A 287 -4.09 11.21 4.86
C ASP A 287 -4.56 12.56 5.46
N GLY A 288 -5.06 13.45 4.59
CA GLY A 288 -5.36 14.85 4.90
C GLY A 288 -4.62 15.84 3.99
N GLU A 289 -5.20 17.02 3.80
CA GLU A 289 -4.61 18.09 2.99
C GLU A 289 -3.23 18.50 3.53
N VAL A 290 -2.21 18.02 2.84
CA VAL A 290 -0.93 18.73 2.74
C VAL A 290 -0.91 19.61 1.48
N ALA A 291 -2.05 19.73 0.81
CA ALA A 291 -2.28 20.48 -0.41
C ALA A 291 -3.66 21.15 -0.34
N GLY A 292 -3.77 22.33 0.29
CA GLY A 292 -4.99 23.14 0.17
C GLY A 292 -5.22 24.15 1.30
N LEU A 293 -5.06 23.74 2.55
CA LEU A 293 -5.26 24.66 3.68
C LEU A 293 -4.11 25.68 3.77
N LYS A 294 -4.47 26.96 3.61
CA LYS A 294 -3.65 28.16 3.90
C LYS A 294 -3.31 28.28 5.40
N ILE A 295 -2.86 27.19 6.02
CA ILE A 295 -2.25 27.19 7.34
C ILE A 295 -0.76 27.04 7.09
N ASP A 296 -0.03 28.09 7.48
CA ASP A 296 1.40 28.27 7.34
C ASP A 296 2.17 26.96 7.59
N LEU A 297 2.61 26.32 6.50
CA LEU A 297 3.30 25.02 6.46
C LEU A 297 4.45 24.97 7.48
N SER A 298 5.09 26.11 7.74
CA SER A 298 6.14 26.28 8.74
C SER A 298 5.72 25.78 10.13
N LYS A 299 4.48 26.08 10.55
CA LYS A 299 3.98 25.79 11.90
C LYS A 299 3.45 24.38 12.08
N LEU A 300 2.84 23.79 11.04
CA LEU A 300 2.29 22.42 11.10
C LEU A 300 3.40 21.35 11.02
N PHE A 301 4.50 21.65 10.34
CA PHE A 301 5.62 20.72 10.16
C PHE A 301 6.70 20.81 11.25
N GLY A 302 6.39 21.48 12.37
CA GLY A 302 7.29 21.61 13.53
C GLY A 302 8.48 22.54 13.29
N GLY A 303 8.41 23.41 12.27
CA GLY A 303 9.32 24.52 12.11
C GLY A 303 8.92 25.67 13.04
N GLY A 304 9.90 26.39 13.58
CA GLY A 304 9.65 27.78 13.96
C GLY A 304 9.32 28.62 12.72
N ASP A 305 9.58 29.93 12.77
CA ASP A 305 9.43 30.86 11.63
C ASP A 305 10.35 30.56 10.40
N GLN A 306 10.81 29.31 10.22
CA GLN A 306 11.73 28.88 9.17
C GLN A 306 11.02 28.09 8.06
N ASP A 307 11.38 28.42 6.83
CA ASP A 307 10.96 27.75 5.58
C ASP A 307 11.24 26.22 5.62
N ALA A 308 10.34 25.40 5.07
CA ALA A 308 10.46 23.95 5.04
C ALA A 308 11.78 23.49 4.41
N LEU A 309 12.25 24.23 3.41
CA LEU A 309 13.54 23.99 2.77
C LEU A 309 14.73 24.22 3.71
N GLN A 310 14.70 25.27 4.52
CA GLN A 310 15.75 25.54 5.52
C GLN A 310 15.82 24.42 6.55
N THR A 311 14.66 23.96 7.01
CA THR A 311 14.57 22.83 7.94
C THR A 311 15.14 21.56 7.33
N ALA A 312 14.81 21.26 6.07
CA ALA A 312 15.35 20.12 5.35
C ALA A 312 16.89 20.18 5.27
N VAL A 313 17.44 21.34 4.86
CA VAL A 313 18.89 21.55 4.76
C VAL A 313 19.56 21.37 6.12
N ALA A 314 19.01 21.96 7.19
CA ALA A 314 19.55 21.84 8.54
C ALA A 314 19.55 20.38 9.03
N GLU A 315 18.47 19.63 8.80
CA GLU A 315 18.37 18.21 9.16
C GLU A 315 19.39 17.35 8.39
N ARG A 316 19.56 17.58 7.08
CA ARG A 316 20.54 16.86 6.26
C ARG A 316 21.96 17.15 6.71
N ASP A 317 22.28 18.44 6.89
CA ASP A 317 23.63 18.88 7.22
C ASP A 317 24.03 18.44 8.63
N ALA A 318 23.08 18.40 9.58
CA ALA A 318 23.32 17.82 10.89
C ALA A 318 23.78 16.35 10.82
N GLU A 319 23.22 15.56 9.90
CA GLU A 319 23.64 14.17 9.70
C GLU A 319 24.97 14.05 8.93
N LEU A 320 25.25 14.95 7.98
CA LEU A 320 26.57 15.03 7.33
C LEU A 320 27.69 15.29 8.34
N VAL A 321 27.47 16.25 9.24
CA VAL A 321 28.44 16.60 10.29
C VAL A 321 28.66 15.42 11.24
N LYS A 322 27.60 14.69 11.61
CA LYS A 322 27.73 13.48 12.44
C LYS A 322 28.55 12.37 11.76
N ASP A 323 28.52 12.29 10.44
CA ASP A 323 29.35 11.36 9.65
C ASP A 323 30.80 11.85 9.45
N GLY A 324 31.16 13.03 9.96
CA GLY A 324 32.48 13.64 9.74
C GLY A 324 32.66 14.28 8.37
N ARG A 325 31.57 14.62 7.68
CA ARG A 325 31.56 15.40 6.43
C ARG A 325 31.26 16.87 6.74
N ASP A 326 31.68 17.79 5.87
CA ASP A 326 31.32 19.19 6.00
C ASP A 326 29.84 19.43 5.69
N ALA A 327 29.24 20.40 6.39
CA ALA A 327 27.93 20.93 6.03
C ALA A 327 28.04 21.65 4.68
N VAL A 328 27.07 21.42 3.79
CA VAL A 328 27.10 21.95 2.41
C VAL A 328 26.10 23.08 2.19
N GLY A 329 25.19 23.30 3.15
CA GLY A 329 24.19 24.35 3.09
C GLY A 329 23.27 24.24 1.88
N MET A 330 22.77 25.39 1.43
CA MET A 330 21.88 25.47 0.26
C MET A 330 22.61 25.33 -1.08
N GLU A 331 23.94 25.30 -1.08
CA GLU A 331 24.75 25.35 -2.31
C GLU A 331 24.71 24.03 -3.09
N VAL A 332 24.46 22.90 -2.42
CA VAL A 332 24.55 21.55 -3.01
C VAL A 332 23.26 20.76 -2.79
N GLY A 333 22.76 20.13 -3.86
CA GLY A 333 21.61 19.23 -3.81
C GLY A 333 20.24 19.92 -3.63
N VAL A 334 20.19 21.24 -3.74
CA VAL A 334 18.94 22.02 -3.67
C VAL A 334 18.42 22.55 -5.04
N PRO A 335 18.91 22.13 -6.23
CA PRO A 335 18.36 22.68 -7.46
C PRO A 335 16.90 22.24 -7.62
N LYS A 336 15.98 23.21 -7.64
CA LYS A 336 14.57 22.96 -7.96
C LYS A 336 14.45 22.71 -9.46
N ARG A 337 14.37 21.44 -9.87
CA ARG A 337 14.13 21.07 -11.27
C ARG A 337 12.79 21.60 -11.79
N GLN A 338 11.85 21.92 -10.91
CA GLN A 338 10.54 22.49 -11.24
C GLN A 338 10.47 24.02 -11.19
N ALA A 339 11.52 24.74 -10.77
CA ALA A 339 11.48 26.20 -10.67
C ALA A 339 11.29 26.91 -12.02
N GLU A 340 11.60 26.23 -13.12
CA GLU A 340 11.44 26.74 -14.49
C GLU A 340 10.26 26.12 -15.24
N LYS A 341 9.39 25.34 -14.58
CA LYS A 341 8.10 25.00 -15.21
C LYS A 341 7.34 26.33 -15.30
N PRO A 342 7.16 26.94 -16.48
CA PRO A 342 6.43 28.20 -16.55
C PRO A 342 5.06 27.93 -15.93
N ALA A 343 4.56 28.87 -15.12
CA ALA A 343 3.15 28.87 -14.78
C ALA A 343 2.42 28.81 -16.12
N GLN A 344 1.86 27.64 -16.45
CA GLN A 344 1.21 27.45 -17.73
C GLN A 344 0.07 28.46 -17.73
N LYS A 345 0.13 29.40 -18.66
CA LYS A 345 -0.90 30.41 -18.76
C LYS A 345 -2.13 29.63 -19.19
N ARG A 346 -3.12 29.55 -18.30
CA ARG A 346 -4.40 28.85 -18.47
C ARG A 346 -4.80 28.88 -19.94
N ASP A 347 -4.79 27.70 -20.56
CA ASP A 347 -4.95 27.56 -22.01
C ASP A 347 -6.33 26.99 -22.37
N GLU A 348 -6.62 26.91 -23.67
CA GLU A 348 -7.93 26.45 -24.14
C GLU A 348 -8.21 24.99 -23.73
N LEU A 349 -7.19 24.19 -23.43
CA LEU A 349 -7.39 22.83 -22.90
C LEU A 349 -7.83 22.85 -21.44
N ASP A 350 -7.30 23.76 -20.64
CA ASP A 350 -7.75 23.97 -19.25
C ASP A 350 -9.22 24.43 -19.22
N ASP A 351 -9.60 25.35 -20.11
CA ASP A 351 -11.00 25.81 -20.21
C ASP A 351 -11.95 24.72 -20.77
N LEU A 352 -11.44 23.79 -21.59
CA LEU A 352 -12.21 22.64 -22.08
C LEU A 352 -12.35 21.52 -21.04
N MET A 353 -11.36 21.35 -20.15
CA MET A 353 -11.46 20.44 -19.00
C MET A 353 -12.50 20.95 -17.99
N ASP A 354 -12.43 22.22 -17.62
CA ASP A 354 -13.45 22.84 -16.74
C ASP A 354 -14.84 22.75 -17.38
N GLY A 355 -14.94 22.94 -18.71
CA GLY A 355 -16.19 22.82 -19.45
C GLY A 355 -16.73 21.38 -19.59
N LEU A 356 -15.88 20.36 -19.39
CA LEU A 356 -16.29 18.95 -19.37
C LEU A 356 -16.84 18.55 -18.00
N ASP A 357 -16.32 19.14 -16.92
CA ASP A 357 -16.83 18.95 -15.56
C ASP A 357 -18.15 19.72 -15.33
N ASP A 358 -18.36 20.84 -16.02
CA ASP A 358 -19.64 21.57 -16.06
C ASP A 358 -20.72 20.87 -16.93
N MET A 359 -20.38 19.77 -17.60
CA MET A 359 -21.30 18.97 -18.41
C MET A 359 -21.78 17.74 -17.64
N ASP A 360 -22.69 17.96 -16.69
CA ASP A 360 -23.51 16.90 -16.09
C ASP A 360 -24.22 16.08 -17.19
N PHE A 361 -23.85 14.81 -17.33
CA PHE A 361 -24.60 13.80 -18.11
C PHE A 361 -25.17 12.70 -17.22
#